data_AF-Q7XKI7-F1
#
_entry.id   AF-Q7XKI7-F1
#
_cell.length_a   1.000
_cell.length_b   1.000
_cell.length_c   1.000
_cell.angle_alpha   90.00
_cell.angle_beta   90.00
_cell.angle_gamma   90.00
#
_symmetry.space_group_name_H-M   'P 1'
#
loop_
_entity.id
_entity.type
_entity.pdbx_description
1 polymer ?
#
loop_
_entity_poly.entity_id
_entity_poly.type
_entity_poly.pdbx_seq_one_letter_code
_entity_poly.pdbx_strand_id
1 'polypeptide(L)'
;MGQGLSQPAQAVEEPSPPAVEAAPSSSPSPAPAPSSLEALAAEAMSFDEDGNESIDVKVQKALDCPCVAELKNGPCGSQFVDAFSCFLKSTEEEKGSDCVKPFIALQDCIKINPEAFSKEILEEEENDEEAEKSNLKVRAPAWSRESKPKL
;
A
#
# COMPACT_ATOMS: atom_id res chain seq x y z
N MET A 1 14.21 28.58 -37.65
CA MET A 1 13.12 29.22 -38.42
C MET A 1 11.81 28.60 -37.99
N GLY A 2 10.72 29.37 -37.84
CA GLY A 2 9.42 28.87 -37.38
C GLY A 2 9.09 29.20 -35.92
N GLN A 3 8.35 30.29 -35.73
CA GLN A 3 7.61 30.61 -34.49
C GLN A 3 6.12 30.63 -34.86
N GLY A 4 5.22 30.34 -33.91
CA GLY A 4 3.78 30.36 -34.17
C GLY A 4 2.90 30.08 -32.95
N LEU A 5 2.75 31.07 -32.07
CA LEU A 5 1.70 31.12 -31.04
C LEU A 5 0.59 32.07 -31.53
N SER A 6 -0.70 31.71 -31.44
CA SER A 6 -1.83 32.66 -31.19
C SER A 6 -3.20 31.99 -31.02
N GLN A 7 -3.71 32.09 -29.79
CA GLN A 7 -5.09 32.35 -29.28
C GLN A 7 -6.39 31.80 -29.94
N PRO A 8 -7.42 31.49 -29.12
CA PRO A 8 -8.77 31.12 -29.56
C PRO A 8 -9.74 32.32 -29.68
N ALA A 9 -10.86 32.14 -30.40
CA ALA A 9 -11.94 33.11 -30.53
C ALA A 9 -13.34 32.45 -30.44
N GLN A 10 -14.36 33.23 -30.07
CA GLN A 10 -15.72 32.78 -29.76
C GLN A 10 -16.72 33.23 -30.85
N ALA A 11 -17.77 32.44 -31.10
CA ALA A 11 -19.03 32.85 -31.75
C ALA A 11 -20.13 31.86 -31.31
N VAL A 12 -21.19 32.22 -30.58
CA VAL A 12 -22.40 33.02 -30.91
C VAL A 12 -23.14 32.58 -32.18
N GLU A 13 -24.32 31.97 -32.02
CA GLU A 13 -25.57 32.34 -32.70
C GLU A 13 -26.79 31.67 -32.02
N GLU A 14 -27.93 32.38 -31.94
CA GLU A 14 -29.22 31.92 -31.40
C GLU A 14 -30.33 32.32 -32.40
N PRO A 15 -31.33 31.46 -32.66
CA PRO A 15 -32.71 31.98 -32.62
C PRO A 15 -33.79 31.01 -32.09
N SER A 16 -34.72 31.55 -31.28
CA SER A 16 -36.03 30.96 -30.88
C SER A 16 -37.18 31.53 -31.75
N PRO A 17 -38.51 31.34 -31.48
CA PRO A 17 -39.29 30.35 -30.68
C PRO A 17 -40.22 29.57 -31.67
N PRO A 18 -41.55 29.26 -31.48
CA PRO A 18 -42.43 29.16 -30.30
C PRO A 18 -43.38 27.93 -30.19
N ALA A 19 -43.89 27.72 -28.97
CA ALA A 19 -45.21 27.23 -28.54
C ALA A 19 -46.00 26.15 -29.35
N VAL A 20 -46.08 24.92 -28.81
CA VAL A 20 -47.32 24.14 -28.66
C VAL A 20 -47.34 23.36 -27.34
N GLU A 21 -48.55 23.10 -26.84
CA GLU A 21 -48.88 22.52 -25.53
C GLU A 21 -49.20 21.02 -25.66
N ALA A 22 -48.47 20.14 -24.95
CA ALA A 22 -48.90 18.80 -24.51
C ALA A 22 -47.79 18.09 -23.71
N ALA A 23 -48.10 17.56 -22.51
CA ALA A 23 -47.23 16.63 -21.81
C ALA A 23 -47.27 15.23 -22.45
N PRO A 24 -46.20 14.43 -22.33
CA PRO A 24 -46.28 13.38 -21.32
C PRO A 24 -44.98 13.16 -20.51
N SER A 25 -45.17 12.73 -19.26
CA SER A 25 -44.12 12.30 -18.34
C SER A 25 -43.25 11.17 -18.95
N SER A 26 -41.92 11.33 -18.90
CA SER A 26 -40.96 10.31 -19.32
C SER A 26 -40.01 9.97 -18.17
N SER A 27 -39.82 8.67 -17.93
CA SER A 27 -39.30 8.08 -16.69
C SER A 27 -37.84 8.45 -16.35
N PRO A 28 -37.51 8.63 -15.06
CA PRO A 28 -36.14 8.38 -14.60
C PRO A 28 -35.87 6.86 -14.62
N SER A 29 -34.91 6.43 -15.43
CA SER A 29 -34.46 5.03 -15.46
C SER A 29 -33.70 4.71 -14.17
N PRO A 30 -33.95 3.56 -13.51
CA PRO A 30 -33.21 3.16 -12.32
C PRO A 30 -31.74 2.86 -12.67
N ALA A 31 -30.84 3.29 -11.79
CA ALA A 31 -29.41 2.98 -11.90
C ALA A 31 -29.16 1.48 -11.64
N PRO A 32 -28.13 0.86 -12.28
CA PRO A 32 -27.72 -0.49 -11.94
C PRO A 32 -27.19 -0.52 -10.49
N ALA A 33 -27.58 -1.55 -9.73
CA ALA A 33 -27.08 -1.76 -8.39
C ALA A 33 -25.57 -2.09 -8.44
N PRO A 34 -24.75 -1.62 -7.47
CA PRO A 34 -23.34 -1.97 -7.42
C PRO A 34 -23.20 -3.49 -7.24
N SER A 35 -22.28 -4.10 -7.99
CA SER A 35 -21.96 -5.52 -7.83
C SER A 35 -21.54 -5.76 -6.38
N SER A 36 -21.84 -6.94 -5.81
CA SER A 36 -21.51 -7.24 -4.40
C SER A 36 -20.00 -7.07 -4.07
N LEU A 37 -19.14 -7.16 -5.09
CA LEU A 37 -17.69 -6.95 -5.01
C LEU A 37 -17.27 -5.47 -5.11
N GLU A 38 -18.04 -4.60 -5.75
CA GLU A 38 -17.86 -3.15 -5.70
C GLU A 38 -18.36 -2.58 -4.37
N ALA A 39 -19.44 -3.13 -3.82
CA ALA A 39 -19.88 -2.81 -2.46
C ALA A 39 -18.81 -3.18 -1.43
N LEU A 40 -18.27 -4.41 -1.48
CA LEU A 40 -17.18 -4.84 -0.61
C LEU A 40 -15.88 -4.04 -0.82
N ALA A 41 -15.56 -3.61 -2.04
CA ALA A 41 -14.43 -2.72 -2.30
C ALA A 41 -14.67 -1.31 -1.73
N ALA A 42 -15.88 -0.76 -1.86
CA ALA A 42 -16.25 0.52 -1.28
C ALA A 42 -16.25 0.48 0.26
N GLU A 43 -16.68 -0.63 0.88
CA GLU A 43 -16.56 -0.83 2.33
C GLU A 43 -15.08 -0.98 2.74
N ALA A 44 -14.28 -1.75 2.01
CA ALA A 44 -12.83 -1.85 2.27
C ALA A 44 -12.09 -0.51 2.11
N MET A 45 -12.59 0.41 1.27
CA MET A 45 -12.03 1.76 1.07
C MET A 45 -12.64 2.82 1.99
N SER A 46 -13.80 2.60 2.61
CA SER A 46 -14.42 3.55 3.55
C SER A 46 -13.94 3.37 5.00
N PHE A 47 -13.26 2.27 5.32
CA PHE A 47 -12.65 2.02 6.64
C PHE A 47 -11.37 2.85 6.90
N ASP A 48 -10.89 3.66 5.94
CA ASP A 48 -9.77 4.59 6.12
C ASP A 48 -10.23 6.07 6.34
N GLU A 49 -11.53 6.35 6.57
CA GLU A 49 -12.05 7.71 6.81
C GLU A 49 -12.55 7.98 8.25
N ASP A 50 -11.75 7.61 9.27
CA ASP A 50 -11.73 8.38 10.54
C ASP A 50 -10.49 9.28 10.55
N GLY A 51 -10.68 10.51 10.04
CA GLY A 51 -9.61 11.48 9.77
C GLY A 51 -8.92 12.08 11.00
N ASN A 52 -8.94 11.40 12.15
CA ASN A 52 -8.33 11.84 13.40
C ASN A 52 -7.63 10.72 14.20
N GLU A 53 -7.59 9.47 13.70
CA GLU A 53 -6.85 8.40 14.39
C GLU A 53 -5.33 8.66 14.34
N SER A 54 -4.68 8.82 15.51
CA SER A 54 -3.23 9.04 15.57
C SER A 54 -2.48 7.84 15.00
N ILE A 55 -1.33 8.09 14.37
CA ILE A 55 -0.43 7.06 13.84
C ILE A 55 -0.12 6.00 14.91
N ASP A 56 0.02 6.40 16.18
CA ASP A 56 0.26 5.47 17.30
C ASP A 56 -0.88 4.47 17.53
N VAL A 57 -2.13 4.85 17.25
CA VAL A 57 -3.28 3.94 17.33
C VAL A 57 -3.28 2.98 16.14
N LYS A 58 -2.95 3.45 14.92
CA LYS A 58 -2.78 2.59 13.74
C LYS A 58 -1.64 1.57 13.94
N VAL A 59 -0.53 1.98 14.57
CA VAL A 59 0.56 1.09 15.02
C VAL A 59 0.04 0.05 16.02
N GLN A 60 -0.65 0.49 17.07
CA GLN A 60 -1.16 -0.42 18.11
C GLN A 60 -2.16 -1.43 17.52
N LYS A 61 -3.06 -1.00 16.63
CA LYS A 61 -4.03 -1.85 15.92
C LYS A 61 -3.35 -2.86 15.00
N ALA A 62 -2.26 -2.46 14.33
CA ALA A 62 -1.47 -3.37 13.50
C ALA A 62 -0.73 -4.43 14.35
N LEU A 63 -0.19 -4.04 15.51
CA LEU A 63 0.45 -4.96 16.46
C LEU A 63 -0.54 -5.89 17.17
N ASP A 64 -1.82 -5.53 17.29
CA ASP A 64 -2.87 -6.38 17.87
C ASP A 64 -3.39 -7.44 16.89
N CYS A 65 -3.12 -7.27 15.59
CA CYS A 65 -3.57 -8.20 14.55
C CYS A 65 -3.02 -9.63 14.78
N PRO A 66 -3.86 -10.68 14.77
CA PRO A 66 -3.42 -12.05 15.03
C PRO A 66 -2.39 -12.56 14.03
N CYS A 67 -2.36 -12.01 12.81
CA CYS A 67 -1.38 -12.37 11.77
C CYS A 67 0.08 -12.06 12.15
N VAL A 68 0.32 -11.07 13.02
CA VAL A 68 1.67 -10.72 13.51
C VAL A 68 1.93 -11.19 14.94
N ALA A 69 0.97 -11.90 15.56
CA ALA A 69 1.08 -12.33 16.95
C ALA A 69 2.27 -13.27 17.18
N GLU A 70 2.51 -14.22 16.27
CA GLU A 70 3.65 -15.16 16.40
C GLU A 70 4.99 -14.43 16.41
N LEU A 71 5.21 -13.48 15.48
CA LEU A 71 6.44 -12.69 15.42
C LEU A 71 6.58 -11.75 16.64
N LYS A 72 5.48 -11.13 17.08
CA LYS A 72 5.42 -10.24 18.26
C LYS A 72 5.67 -10.98 19.58
N ASN A 73 5.22 -12.23 19.69
CA ASN A 73 5.29 -13.03 20.91
C ASN A 73 6.47 -14.01 20.92
N GLY A 74 7.18 -14.18 19.80
CA GLY A 74 8.42 -14.96 19.69
C GLY A 74 9.63 -14.30 20.35
N PRO A 75 10.81 -14.96 20.35
CA PRO A 75 12.00 -14.50 21.08
C PRO A 75 12.55 -13.17 20.58
N CYS A 76 12.34 -12.82 19.31
CA CYS A 76 12.72 -11.52 18.73
C CYS A 76 11.60 -10.48 18.75
N GLY A 77 10.49 -10.75 19.46
CA GLY A 77 9.29 -9.90 19.49
C GLY A 77 9.58 -8.44 19.83
N SER A 78 10.52 -8.17 20.75
CA SER A 78 10.93 -6.81 21.08
C SER A 78 11.56 -6.06 19.89
N GLN A 79 12.37 -6.73 19.08
CA GLN A 79 13.01 -6.13 17.90
C GLN A 79 12.01 -5.98 16.76
N PHE A 80 11.10 -6.96 16.61
CA PHE A 80 10.01 -6.91 15.65
C PHE A 80 9.07 -5.72 15.92
N VAL A 81 8.65 -5.54 17.17
CA VAL A 81 7.80 -4.41 17.58
C VAL A 81 8.47 -3.07 17.29
N ASP A 82 9.76 -2.90 17.60
CA ASP A 82 10.48 -1.63 17.36
C ASP A 82 10.60 -1.35 15.84
N ALA A 83 11.05 -2.32 15.05
CA ALA A 83 11.20 -2.20 13.60
C ALA A 83 9.87 -1.94 12.89
N PHE A 84 8.82 -2.69 13.24
CA PHE A 84 7.50 -2.58 12.63
C PHE A 84 6.79 -1.28 13.03
N SER A 85 6.89 -0.88 14.30
CA SER A 85 6.36 0.41 14.78
C SER A 85 7.08 1.58 14.09
N CYS A 86 8.39 1.49 13.93
CA CYS A 86 9.16 2.48 13.19
C CYS A 86 8.69 2.55 11.73
N PHE A 87 8.60 1.42 11.01
CA PHE A 87 8.15 1.36 9.62
C PHE A 87 6.76 1.99 9.40
N LEU A 88 5.81 1.72 10.30
CA LEU A 88 4.47 2.32 10.24
C LEU A 88 4.47 3.82 10.54
N LYS A 89 5.39 4.30 11.40
CA LYS A 89 5.55 5.73 11.76
C LYS A 89 6.39 6.53 10.77
N SER A 90 7.28 5.88 10.01
CA SER A 90 8.14 6.49 9.00
C SER A 90 7.33 7.32 8.01
N THR A 91 7.76 8.55 7.74
CA THR A 91 7.18 9.44 6.71
C THR A 91 8.11 9.65 5.51
N GLU A 92 9.24 8.93 5.46
CA GLU A 92 10.21 9.02 4.36
C GLU A 92 9.65 8.50 3.02
N GLU A 93 10.24 8.95 1.91
CA GLU A 93 9.86 8.58 0.53
C GLU A 93 9.93 7.06 0.31
N GLU A 94 11.00 6.42 0.79
CA GLU A 94 11.10 4.96 0.91
C GLU A 94 10.79 4.58 2.36
N LYS A 95 9.56 4.09 2.61
CA LYS A 95 9.07 3.75 3.95
C LYS A 95 10.07 2.90 4.74
N GLY A 96 10.48 3.38 5.91
CA GLY A 96 11.42 2.72 6.81
C GLY A 96 12.90 2.89 6.44
N SER A 97 13.26 3.78 5.51
CA SER A 97 14.67 4.11 5.25
C SER A 97 15.39 4.75 6.44
N ASP A 98 14.65 5.40 7.34
CA ASP A 98 15.08 5.88 8.65
C ASP A 98 15.19 4.74 9.71
N CYS A 99 14.42 3.66 9.51
CA CYS A 99 14.27 2.52 10.42
C CYS A 99 15.28 1.39 10.24
N VAL A 100 16.38 1.59 9.50
CA VAL A 100 17.36 0.52 9.21
C VAL A 100 17.93 -0.11 10.50
N LYS A 101 18.18 0.68 11.55
CA LYS A 101 18.79 0.16 12.80
C LYS A 101 17.96 -0.94 13.48
N PRO A 102 16.66 -0.75 13.78
CA PRO A 102 15.86 -1.83 14.37
C PRO A 102 15.62 -3.01 13.42
N PHE A 103 15.56 -2.81 12.10
CA PHE A 103 15.53 -3.93 11.15
C PHE A 103 16.82 -4.79 11.20
N ILE A 104 17.99 -4.17 11.35
CA ILE A 104 19.25 -4.91 11.58
C ILE A 104 19.22 -5.67 12.92
N ALA A 105 18.72 -5.06 13.99
CA ALA A 105 18.61 -5.72 15.30
C ALA A 105 17.61 -6.90 15.30
N LEU A 106 16.53 -6.79 14.52
CA LEU A 106 15.61 -7.90 14.25
C LEU A 106 16.32 -9.02 13.49
N GLN A 107 17.04 -8.71 12.41
CA GLN A 107 17.76 -9.70 11.60
C GLN A 107 18.84 -10.43 12.43
N ASP A 108 19.60 -9.71 13.25
CA ASP A 108 20.61 -10.29 14.15
C ASP A 108 19.98 -11.27 15.15
N CYS A 109 18.84 -10.89 15.75
CA CYS A 109 18.11 -11.79 16.64
C CYS A 109 17.58 -13.04 15.92
N ILE A 110 17.04 -12.92 14.70
CA ILE A 110 16.58 -14.06 13.89
C ILE A 110 17.74 -15.02 13.62
N LYS A 111 18.91 -14.50 13.23
CA LYS A 111 20.14 -15.29 12.98
C LYS A 111 20.61 -16.07 14.21
N ILE A 112 20.35 -15.58 15.42
CA ILE A 112 20.69 -16.25 16.69
C ILE A 112 19.64 -17.30 17.10
N ASN A 113 18.39 -17.18 16.63
CA ASN A 113 17.27 -18.04 17.03
C ASN A 113 16.59 -18.72 15.81
N PRO A 114 17.35 -19.45 14.95
CA PRO A 114 16.78 -20.03 13.74
C PRO A 114 15.70 -21.09 14.01
N GLU A 115 15.68 -21.75 15.18
CA GLU A 115 14.61 -22.69 15.51
C GLU A 115 13.28 -22.03 15.89
N ALA A 116 13.28 -20.72 16.13
CA ALA A 116 12.09 -19.97 16.56
C ALA A 116 11.32 -19.31 15.40
N PHE A 117 11.88 -19.35 14.20
CA PHE A 117 11.21 -18.93 12.97
C PHE A 117 10.96 -20.18 12.14
N SER A 118 9.71 -20.35 11.70
CA SER A 118 9.31 -21.51 10.90
C SER A 118 10.28 -21.71 9.75
N LYS A 119 10.75 -22.95 9.56
CA LYS A 119 11.85 -23.26 8.63
C LYS A 119 11.55 -22.77 7.21
N GLU A 120 10.28 -22.78 6.81
CA GLU A 120 9.71 -22.14 5.61
C GLU A 120 10.21 -20.69 5.39
N ILE A 121 10.23 -19.85 6.43
CA ILE A 121 10.64 -18.44 6.38
C ILE A 121 12.17 -18.29 6.22
N LEU A 122 12.95 -19.29 6.65
CA LEU A 122 14.42 -19.28 6.60
C LEU A 122 14.98 -20.02 5.38
N GLU A 123 14.28 -21.02 4.86
CA GLU A 123 14.69 -21.82 3.70
C GLU A 123 14.49 -21.08 2.37
N GLU A 124 13.63 -20.06 2.33
CA GLU A 124 13.50 -19.16 1.16
C GLU A 124 14.82 -18.41 0.83
N GLU A 125 15.76 -18.27 1.78
CA GLU A 125 17.08 -17.63 1.54
C GLU A 125 18.17 -18.65 1.09
N GLU A 126 17.96 -19.96 1.25
CA GLU A 126 18.90 -21.00 0.78
C GLU A 126 18.56 -21.53 -0.63
N ASN A 127 17.31 -21.37 -1.09
CA ASN A 127 16.84 -21.80 -2.41
C ASN A 127 16.81 -20.67 -3.46
N ASP A 128 17.97 -20.13 -3.81
CA ASP A 128 18.19 -19.04 -4.79
C ASP A 128 17.60 -19.35 -6.21
N GLU A 129 17.25 -20.62 -6.50
CA GLU A 129 16.63 -21.08 -7.76
C GLU A 129 15.09 -20.91 -7.86
N GLU A 130 14.39 -20.58 -6.77
CA GLU A 130 12.93 -20.42 -6.77
C GLU A 130 12.50 -18.93 -6.76
N ALA A 131 13.32 -18.04 -6.20
CA ALA A 131 13.11 -16.59 -6.22
C ALA A 131 13.13 -15.98 -7.64
N GLU A 132 13.65 -16.68 -8.65
CA GLU A 132 13.58 -16.25 -10.06
C GLU A 132 12.23 -16.61 -10.72
N LYS A 133 11.45 -17.55 -10.17
CA LYS A 133 10.20 -18.05 -10.76
C LYS A 133 8.94 -17.37 -10.23
N SER A 134 8.99 -16.80 -9.03
CA SER A 134 7.91 -15.97 -8.50
C SER A 134 7.94 -14.57 -9.14
N ASN A 135 6.87 -14.18 -9.84
CA ASN A 135 6.79 -12.85 -10.48
C ASN A 135 6.63 -11.68 -9.47
N LEU A 136 6.80 -11.94 -8.17
CA LEU A 136 6.71 -10.97 -7.10
C LEU A 136 8.01 -10.18 -7.02
N LYS A 137 8.06 -9.02 -7.67
CA LYS A 137 9.25 -8.17 -7.74
C LYS A 137 9.52 -7.43 -6.42
N VAL A 138 9.89 -8.17 -5.37
CA VAL A 138 10.41 -7.61 -4.12
C VAL A 138 11.70 -6.87 -4.43
N ARG A 139 11.64 -5.54 -4.49
CA ARG A 139 12.81 -4.71 -4.70
C ARG A 139 13.56 -4.61 -3.38
N ALA A 140 14.56 -5.48 -3.19
CA ALA A 140 15.46 -5.39 -2.05
C ALA A 140 16.02 -3.96 -1.92
N PRO A 141 16.01 -3.35 -0.71
CA PRO A 141 16.57 -2.03 -0.49
C PRO A 141 18.03 -1.94 -0.92
N ALA A 142 18.47 -0.74 -1.33
CA ALA A 142 19.82 -0.55 -1.84
C ALA A 142 20.92 -0.93 -0.82
N TRP A 143 20.62 -0.83 0.49
CA TRP A 143 21.52 -1.20 1.57
C TRP A 143 21.62 -2.71 1.83
N SER A 144 20.61 -3.50 1.45
CA SER A 144 20.60 -4.96 1.63
C SER A 144 21.50 -5.69 0.62
N ARG A 145 21.97 -4.98 -0.42
CA ARG A 145 22.99 -5.47 -1.35
C ARG A 145 24.38 -5.35 -0.72
N GLU A 146 24.68 -6.28 0.19
CA GLU A 146 26.03 -6.41 0.71
C GLU A 146 27.01 -6.62 -0.46
N SER A 147 28.04 -5.78 -0.53
CA SER A 147 29.03 -5.85 -1.60
C SER A 147 29.96 -7.03 -1.36
N LYS A 148 29.49 -8.23 -1.73
CA LYS A 148 30.23 -9.50 -1.67
C LYS A 148 31.64 -9.28 -2.22
N PRO A 149 32.69 -9.28 -1.38
CA PRO A 149 34.01 -8.89 -1.83
C PRO A 149 34.48 -9.91 -2.87
N LYS A 150 34.81 -9.41 -4.06
CA LYS A 150 35.47 -10.24 -5.07
C LYS A 150 36.83 -10.66 -4.52
N LEU A 151 37.03 -11.98 -4.51
CA LEU A 151 38.29 -12.65 -4.24
C LEU A 151 39.42 -12.12 -5.15
#